data_AF-A0A924XTH4-F1
#
_entry.id   AF-A0A924XTH4-F1
#
_cell.length_a   1.000
_cell.length_b   1.000
_cell.length_c   1.000
_cell.angle_alpha   90.00
_cell.angle_beta   90.00
_cell.angle_gamma   90.00
#
_symmetry.space_group_name_H-M   'P 1'
#
loop_
_entity.id
_entity.type
_entity.pdbx_description
1 polymer ?
#
loop_
_entity_poly.entity_id
_entity_poly.type
_entity_poly.pdbx_seq_one_letter_code
_entity_poly.pdbx_strand_id
1 'polypeptide(L)'
;MTFVASRAIFFFMWLLHFLPLAVIAAIGNAVGSALFWLIPERRKVTRINLHKCFPDMRPADRERLARAHFRAFCRSFIERGLLWWASRARIERLIRVEGLEHLRAVMETPGGSPVILFAPHFVGLDAGGARLACEVDGVSMYANQKDAKFNELLLRGRSRFGNQRLVSRQQGIRATIAAMRAGHPFYYLPDQDYGPRDTLFVPFFGVPAATVPGLGRLAKVAGAKVLPCVTRLLPEGYVL
;
A
#
# COMPACT_ATOMS: atom_id res chain seq x y z
N MET A 1 -9.17 13.23 -18.65
CA MET A 1 -8.91 12.07 -19.52
C MET A 1 -10.18 11.82 -20.32
N THR A 2 -10.11 11.62 -21.64
CA THR A 2 -11.33 11.37 -22.44
C THR A 2 -11.92 10.00 -22.12
N PHE A 3 -13.24 9.84 -22.31
CA PHE A 3 -13.96 8.59 -22.01
C PHE A 3 -13.32 7.34 -22.64
N VAL A 4 -12.78 7.49 -23.86
CA VAL A 4 -12.13 6.43 -24.65
C VAL A 4 -10.76 6.04 -24.06
N ALA A 5 -9.96 7.03 -23.64
CA ALA A 5 -8.64 6.79 -23.06
C ALA A 5 -8.72 5.97 -21.76
N SER A 6 -9.69 6.26 -20.88
CA SER A 6 -9.87 5.49 -19.63
C SER A 6 -10.25 4.03 -19.89
N ARG A 7 -11.10 3.75 -20.89
CA ARG A 7 -11.50 2.37 -21.23
C ARG A 7 -10.34 1.57 -21.81
N ALA A 8 -9.54 2.18 -22.68
CA ALA A 8 -8.36 1.53 -23.23
C ALA A 8 -7.36 1.16 -22.11
N ILE A 9 -7.07 2.09 -21.20
CA ILE A 9 -6.19 1.83 -20.05
C ILE A 9 -6.73 0.66 -19.21
N PHE A 10 -8.02 0.65 -18.89
CA PHE A 10 -8.61 -0.42 -18.07
C PHE A 10 -8.60 -1.75 -18.79
N PHE A 11 -8.81 -1.77 -20.11
CA PHE A 11 -8.70 -2.98 -20.91
C PHE A 11 -7.28 -3.54 -20.90
N PHE A 12 -6.25 -2.69 -21.08
CA PHE A 12 -4.86 -3.15 -20.98
C PHE A 12 -4.51 -3.63 -19.56
N MET A 13 -4.95 -2.92 -18.51
CA MET A 13 -4.76 -3.37 -17.13
C MET A 13 -5.44 -4.73 -16.88
N TRP A 14 -6.64 -4.92 -17.42
CA TRP A 14 -7.33 -6.19 -17.36
C TRP A 14 -6.53 -7.27 -18.07
N LEU A 15 -6.02 -7.06 -19.30
CA LEU A 15 -5.23 -8.08 -20.01
C LEU A 15 -4.02 -8.59 -19.22
N LEU A 16 -3.40 -7.75 -18.39
CA LEU A 16 -2.25 -8.15 -17.57
C LEU A 16 -2.55 -9.34 -16.66
N HIS A 17 -3.80 -9.50 -16.18
CA HIS A 17 -4.11 -10.60 -15.27
C HIS A 17 -4.04 -11.97 -15.93
N PHE A 18 -4.00 -12.09 -17.26
CA PHE A 18 -3.78 -13.38 -17.94
C PHE A 18 -2.31 -13.78 -18.03
N LEU A 19 -1.38 -12.83 -17.89
CA LEU A 19 0.05 -13.09 -18.06
C LEU A 19 0.66 -13.73 -16.81
N PRO A 20 1.68 -14.59 -16.92
CA PRO A 20 2.47 -15.05 -15.77
C PRO A 20 3.12 -13.87 -15.03
N LEU A 21 3.30 -14.01 -13.70
CA LEU A 21 3.88 -12.94 -12.87
C LEU A 21 5.27 -12.50 -13.36
N ALA A 22 6.11 -13.46 -13.80
CA ALA A 22 7.45 -13.16 -14.32
C ALA A 22 7.42 -12.21 -15.53
N VAL A 23 6.42 -12.34 -16.42
CA VAL A 23 6.25 -11.45 -17.58
C VAL A 23 5.85 -10.05 -17.12
N ILE A 24 4.88 -9.95 -16.20
CA ILE A 24 4.45 -8.67 -15.62
C ILE A 24 5.62 -7.99 -14.91
N ALA A 25 6.41 -8.75 -14.16
CA ALA A 25 7.61 -8.29 -13.47
C ALA A 25 8.65 -7.77 -14.47
N ALA A 26 8.91 -8.47 -15.56
CA ALA A 26 9.83 -8.04 -16.61
C ALA A 26 9.38 -6.70 -17.24
N ILE A 27 8.10 -6.58 -17.58
CA ILE A 27 7.51 -5.34 -18.12
C ILE A 27 7.69 -4.19 -17.12
N GLY A 28 7.32 -4.40 -15.85
CA GLY A 28 7.45 -3.40 -14.80
C GLY A 28 8.88 -2.97 -14.52
N ASN A 29 9.82 -3.92 -14.55
CA ASN A 29 11.25 -3.64 -14.41
C ASN A 29 11.80 -2.84 -15.60
N ALA A 30 11.38 -3.16 -16.83
CA ALA A 30 11.76 -2.41 -18.03
C ALA A 30 11.22 -0.97 -17.98
N VAL A 31 9.93 -0.82 -17.68
CA VAL A 31 9.28 0.48 -17.51
C VAL A 31 9.95 1.29 -16.41
N GLY A 32 10.20 0.70 -15.24
CA GLY A 32 10.87 1.40 -14.14
C GLY A 32 12.30 1.83 -14.48
N SER A 33 13.03 1.00 -15.25
CA SER A 33 14.37 1.37 -15.73
C SER A 33 14.34 2.57 -16.68
N ALA A 34 13.33 2.66 -17.54
CA ALA A 34 13.13 3.81 -18.41
C ALA A 34 12.67 5.05 -17.63
N LEU A 35 11.66 4.91 -16.75
CA LEU A 35 11.10 6.01 -15.97
C LEU A 35 12.09 6.61 -14.97
N PHE A 36 13.08 5.83 -14.51
CA PHE A 36 14.20 6.37 -13.76
C PHE A 36 14.88 7.52 -14.51
N TRP A 37 15.03 7.39 -15.82
CA TRP A 37 15.66 8.41 -16.66
C TRP A 37 14.69 9.50 -17.12
N LEU A 38 13.45 9.13 -17.44
CA LEU A 38 12.44 10.03 -18.01
C LEU A 38 11.77 10.96 -16.98
N ILE A 39 11.79 10.63 -15.68
CA ILE A 39 11.14 11.44 -14.64
C ILE A 39 12.20 12.03 -13.69
N PRO A 40 12.92 13.10 -14.11
CA PRO A 40 14.06 13.64 -13.37
C PRO A 40 13.68 14.14 -11.96
N GLU A 41 12.48 14.68 -11.78
CA GLU A 41 12.02 15.16 -10.47
C GLU A 41 11.90 14.03 -9.44
N ARG A 42 11.27 12.91 -9.82
CA ARG A 42 11.12 11.74 -8.92
C ARG A 42 12.47 11.08 -8.65
N ARG A 43 13.36 11.05 -9.66
CA ARG A 43 14.74 10.60 -9.48
C ARG A 43 15.48 11.48 -8.45
N LYS A 44 15.34 12.81 -8.56
CA LYS A 44 15.94 13.76 -7.62
C LYS A 44 15.45 13.53 -6.18
N VAL A 45 14.13 13.42 -5.98
CA VAL A 45 13.55 13.16 -4.65
C VAL A 45 14.07 11.84 -4.06
N THR A 46 14.10 10.77 -4.87
CA THR A 46 14.59 9.46 -4.42
C THR A 46 16.05 9.53 -3.98
N ARG A 47 16.91 10.21 -4.75
CA ARG A 47 18.33 10.39 -4.39
C ARG A 47 18.49 11.18 -3.10
N ILE A 48 17.72 12.26 -2.91
CA ILE A 48 17.75 13.07 -1.68
C ILE A 48 17.35 12.22 -0.48
N ASN A 49 16.26 11.46 -0.59
CA ASN A 49 15.79 10.61 0.50
C ASN A 49 16.82 9.51 0.85
N LEU A 50 17.39 8.84 -0.15
CA LEU A 50 18.41 7.81 0.10
C LEU A 50 19.71 8.40 0.67
N HIS A 51 20.11 9.60 0.27
CA HIS A 51 21.27 10.27 0.84
C HIS A 51 21.04 10.61 2.32
N LYS A 52 19.86 11.12 2.65
CA LYS A 52 19.45 11.43 4.03
C LYS A 52 19.34 10.19 4.91
N CYS A 53 18.68 9.13 4.42
CA CYS A 53 18.44 7.92 5.20
C CYS A 53 19.66 7.01 5.32
N PHE A 54 20.57 7.05 4.34
CA PHE A 54 21.75 6.19 4.29
C PHE A 54 23.01 7.01 3.99
N PRO A 55 23.43 7.91 4.91
CA PRO A 55 24.56 8.80 4.68
C PRO A 55 25.87 8.04 4.43
N ASP A 56 26.08 6.94 5.16
CA ASP A 56 27.30 6.12 5.11
C ASP A 56 27.33 5.12 3.94
N MET A 57 26.24 4.99 3.19
CA MET A 57 26.19 4.11 2.02
C MET A 57 26.94 4.76 0.85
N ARG A 58 27.83 3.99 0.20
CA ARG A 58 28.62 4.45 -0.95
C ARG A 58 27.70 5.04 -2.03
N PRO A 59 28.10 6.13 -2.71
CA PRO A 59 27.27 6.76 -3.75
C PRO A 59 26.77 5.79 -4.83
N ALA A 60 27.62 4.86 -5.29
CA ALA A 60 27.26 3.86 -6.29
C ALA A 60 26.19 2.86 -5.79
N ASP A 61 26.24 2.50 -4.50
CA ASP A 61 25.26 1.60 -3.90
C ASP A 61 23.90 2.28 -3.72
N ARG A 62 23.89 3.55 -3.31
CA ARG A 62 22.66 4.37 -3.26
C ARG A 62 22.02 4.53 -4.63
N GLU A 63 22.82 4.76 -5.67
CA GLU A 63 22.32 4.86 -7.04
C GLU A 63 21.75 3.53 -7.54
N ARG A 64 22.40 2.40 -7.24
CA ARG A 64 21.86 1.06 -7.54
C ARG A 64 20.53 0.81 -6.83
N LEU A 65 20.43 1.20 -5.56
CA LEU A 65 19.20 1.10 -4.77
C LEU A 65 18.08 1.99 -5.34
N ALA A 66 18.41 3.23 -5.76
CA ALA A 66 17.44 4.13 -6.40
C ALA A 66 16.85 3.51 -7.68
N ARG A 67 17.70 2.94 -8.54
CA ARG A 67 17.26 2.25 -9.76
C ARG A 67 16.42 1.01 -9.46
N ALA A 68 16.83 0.22 -8.46
CA ALA A 68 16.08 -0.95 -8.01
C ALA A 68 14.70 -0.57 -7.48
N HIS A 69 14.60 0.54 -6.73
CA HIS A 69 13.33 1.06 -6.22
C HIS A 69 12.38 1.44 -7.36
N PHE A 70 12.84 2.15 -8.40
CA PHE A 70 12.01 2.50 -9.56
C PHE A 70 11.46 1.25 -10.27
N ARG A 71 12.32 0.24 -10.48
CA ARG A 71 11.90 -1.05 -11.05
C ARG A 71 10.83 -1.73 -10.19
N ALA A 72 11.07 -1.84 -8.88
CA ALA A 72 10.14 -2.46 -7.94
C ALA A 72 8.80 -1.71 -7.88
N PHE A 73 8.82 -0.37 -7.80
CA PHE A 73 7.64 0.47 -7.79
C PHE A 73 6.80 0.28 -9.06
N CYS A 74 7.43 0.35 -10.24
CA CYS A 74 6.73 0.16 -11.51
C CYS A 74 6.18 -1.25 -11.68
N ARG A 75 6.93 -2.28 -11.25
CA ARG A 75 6.43 -3.66 -11.14
C ARG A 75 5.15 -3.74 -10.32
N SER A 76 5.17 -3.29 -9.06
CA SER A 76 3.99 -3.31 -8.18
C SER A 76 2.81 -2.51 -8.75
N PHE A 77 3.10 -1.35 -9.35
CA PHE A 77 2.07 -0.53 -9.98
C PHE A 77 1.37 -1.25 -11.14
N ILE A 78 2.13 -1.91 -12.03
CA ILE A 78 1.57 -2.67 -13.15
C ILE A 78 0.83 -3.92 -12.64
N GLU A 79 1.35 -4.57 -11.60
CA GLU A 79 0.73 -5.73 -10.97
C GLU A 79 -0.65 -5.44 -10.35
N ARG A 80 -1.06 -4.18 -10.18
CA ARG A 80 -2.46 -3.83 -9.86
C ARG A 80 -3.45 -4.43 -10.86
N GLY A 81 -3.06 -4.56 -12.13
CA GLY A 81 -3.85 -5.29 -13.15
C GLY A 81 -4.07 -6.76 -12.79
N LEU A 82 -3.09 -7.41 -12.16
CA LEU A 82 -3.27 -8.74 -11.61
C LEU A 82 -4.16 -8.69 -10.35
N LEU A 83 -3.86 -7.81 -9.39
CA LEU A 83 -4.55 -7.76 -8.10
C LEU A 83 -6.07 -7.49 -8.23
N TRP A 84 -6.45 -6.62 -9.16
CA TRP A 84 -7.86 -6.20 -9.32
C TRP A 84 -8.73 -7.19 -10.09
N TRP A 85 -8.15 -8.12 -10.87
CA TRP A 85 -8.93 -9.05 -11.69
C TRP A 85 -8.61 -10.54 -11.52
N ALA A 86 -7.41 -10.94 -11.10
CA ALA A 86 -7.07 -12.35 -10.89
C ALA A 86 -7.98 -13.06 -9.87
N SER A 87 -8.15 -14.38 -9.98
CA SER A 87 -8.95 -15.15 -9.03
C SER A 87 -8.37 -15.13 -7.61
N ARG A 88 -9.21 -15.34 -6.60
CA ARG A 88 -8.78 -15.47 -5.19
C ARG A 88 -7.65 -16.50 -5.04
N ALA A 89 -7.83 -17.69 -5.61
CA ALA A 89 -6.82 -18.75 -5.58
C ALA A 89 -5.47 -18.33 -6.17
N ARG A 90 -5.47 -17.48 -7.21
CA ARG A 90 -4.22 -16.96 -7.78
C ARG A 90 -3.56 -15.93 -6.87
N ILE A 91 -4.33 -15.05 -6.23
CA ILE A 91 -3.82 -14.09 -5.24
C ILE A 91 -3.18 -14.84 -4.06
N GLU A 92 -3.87 -15.85 -3.53
CA GLU A 92 -3.39 -16.67 -2.40
C GLU A 92 -2.12 -17.45 -2.75
N ARG A 93 -2.00 -17.95 -3.98
CA ARG A 93 -0.79 -18.65 -4.44
C ARG A 93 0.42 -17.71 -4.59
N LEU A 94 0.21 -16.47 -5.05
CA LEU A 94 1.29 -15.53 -5.33
C LEU A 94 1.73 -14.72 -4.11
N ILE A 95 0.86 -14.60 -3.10
CA ILE A 95 1.09 -13.75 -1.94
C ILE A 95 0.87 -14.60 -0.69
N ARG A 96 1.98 -14.98 -0.06
CA ARG A 96 1.97 -15.70 1.21
C ARG A 96 1.68 -14.73 2.36
N VAL A 97 1.15 -15.24 3.46
CA VAL A 97 0.93 -14.49 4.69
C VAL A 97 1.69 -15.18 5.81
N GLU A 98 2.45 -14.41 6.58
CA GLU A 98 3.15 -14.86 7.78
C GLU A 98 2.60 -14.08 8.99
N GLY A 99 2.34 -14.75 10.12
CA GLY A 99 1.86 -14.08 11.34
C GLY A 99 0.36 -13.75 11.37
N LEU A 100 -0.46 -14.37 10.51
CA LEU A 100 -1.92 -14.16 10.50
C LEU A 100 -2.58 -14.56 11.84
N GLU A 101 -2.02 -15.55 12.50
CA GLU A 101 -2.40 -16.00 13.83
C GLU A 101 -2.34 -14.89 14.88
N HIS A 102 -1.43 -13.91 14.74
CA HIS A 102 -1.36 -12.77 15.66
C HIS A 102 -2.56 -11.83 15.48
N LEU A 103 -3.02 -11.64 14.25
CA LEU A 103 -4.22 -10.86 13.98
C LEU A 103 -5.47 -11.59 14.51
N ARG A 104 -5.60 -12.88 14.19
CA ARG A 104 -6.73 -13.71 14.63
C ARG A 104 -6.82 -13.77 16.15
N ALA A 105 -5.69 -13.96 16.84
CA ALA A 105 -5.66 -13.98 18.31
C ALA A 105 -6.26 -12.71 18.95
N VAL A 106 -5.99 -11.53 18.38
CA VAL A 106 -6.57 -10.28 18.90
C VAL A 106 -8.05 -10.15 18.54
N MET A 107 -8.43 -10.51 17.31
CA MET A 107 -9.81 -10.38 16.82
C MET A 107 -10.78 -11.38 17.47
N GLU A 108 -10.32 -12.59 17.78
CA GLU A 108 -11.14 -13.67 18.32
C GLU A 108 -11.22 -13.65 19.85
N THR A 109 -10.44 -12.78 20.51
CA THR A 109 -10.54 -12.58 21.96
C THR A 109 -11.93 -12.01 22.32
N PRO A 110 -12.70 -12.64 23.24
CA PRO A 110 -13.97 -12.09 23.70
C PRO A 110 -13.78 -10.70 24.33
N GLY A 111 -14.54 -9.71 23.86
CA GLY A 111 -14.31 -8.31 24.25
C GLY A 111 -12.98 -7.74 23.74
N GLY A 112 -12.42 -8.35 22.69
CA GLY A 112 -11.12 -8.02 22.10
C GLY A 112 -11.03 -6.55 21.67
N SER A 113 -9.81 -6.03 21.74
CA SER A 113 -9.51 -4.66 21.33
C SER A 113 -9.62 -4.51 19.81
N PRO A 114 -10.09 -3.35 19.31
CA PRO A 114 -9.95 -3.05 17.89
C PRO A 114 -8.49 -3.15 17.42
N VAL A 115 -8.27 -3.41 16.13
CA VAL A 115 -6.92 -3.59 15.59
C VAL A 115 -6.62 -2.51 14.56
N ILE A 116 -5.43 -1.91 14.66
CA ILE A 116 -4.83 -1.10 13.61
C ILE A 116 -3.66 -1.90 13.03
N LEU A 117 -3.72 -2.17 11.74
CA LEU A 117 -2.61 -2.72 10.98
C LEU A 117 -1.75 -1.57 10.48
N PHE A 118 -0.57 -1.42 11.07
CA PHE A 118 0.41 -0.41 10.67
C PHE A 118 1.14 -0.88 9.41
N ALA A 119 0.78 -0.31 8.28
CA ALA A 119 1.32 -0.62 6.96
C ALA A 119 2.03 0.60 6.36
N PRO A 120 3.36 0.74 6.49
CA PRO A 120 4.10 1.79 5.79
C PRO A 120 3.90 1.70 4.27
N HIS A 121 4.10 2.80 3.53
CA HIS A 121 4.02 2.87 2.07
C HIS A 121 5.22 2.18 1.38
N PHE A 122 5.49 0.92 1.73
CA PHE A 122 6.41 0.07 0.98
C PHE A 122 5.76 -0.43 -0.31
N VAL A 123 6.62 -0.78 -1.28
CA VAL A 123 6.22 -1.11 -2.65
C VAL A 123 5.13 -2.20 -2.72
N GLY A 124 5.15 -3.17 -1.81
CA GLY A 124 4.20 -4.30 -1.81
C GLY A 124 2.82 -4.02 -1.22
N LEU A 125 2.53 -2.80 -0.74
CA LEU A 125 1.34 -2.51 0.07
C LEU A 125 0.02 -3.01 -0.56
N ASP A 126 -0.16 -2.84 -1.87
CA ASP A 126 -1.42 -3.24 -2.53
C ASP A 126 -1.55 -4.75 -2.63
N ALA A 127 -0.44 -5.48 -2.81
CA ALA A 127 -0.45 -6.93 -2.79
C ALA A 127 -0.82 -7.44 -1.38
N GLY A 128 -0.24 -6.85 -0.34
CA GLY A 128 -0.59 -7.14 1.05
C GLY A 128 -2.05 -6.87 1.34
N GLY A 129 -2.57 -5.70 0.97
CA GLY A 129 -3.97 -5.35 1.14
C GLY A 129 -4.92 -6.30 0.41
N ALA A 130 -4.60 -6.66 -0.84
CA ALA A 130 -5.40 -7.63 -1.61
C ALA A 130 -5.40 -9.02 -0.97
N ARG A 131 -4.25 -9.49 -0.48
CA ARG A 131 -4.14 -10.78 0.18
C ARG A 131 -4.84 -10.80 1.55
N LEU A 132 -4.72 -9.73 2.33
CA LEU A 132 -5.39 -9.59 3.62
C LEU A 132 -6.92 -9.56 3.45
N ALA A 133 -7.43 -8.92 2.39
CA ALA A 133 -8.85 -8.92 2.06
C ALA A 133 -9.40 -10.32 1.73
N CYS A 134 -8.55 -11.31 1.42
CA CYS A 134 -8.97 -12.71 1.31
C CYS A 134 -9.13 -13.40 2.68
N GLU A 135 -8.54 -12.87 3.74
CA GLU A 135 -8.55 -13.47 5.10
C GLU A 135 -9.59 -12.84 6.01
N VAL A 136 -9.73 -11.51 5.96
CA VAL A 136 -10.55 -10.75 6.90
C VAL A 136 -11.23 -9.57 6.22
N ASP A 137 -12.39 -9.19 6.76
CA ASP A 137 -13.09 -7.97 6.37
C ASP A 137 -12.49 -6.78 7.11
N GLY A 138 -11.74 -5.94 6.41
CA GLY A 138 -11.06 -4.78 6.97
C GLY A 138 -11.75 -3.46 6.69
N VAL A 139 -11.25 -2.42 7.36
CA VAL A 139 -11.50 -1.02 6.98
C VAL A 139 -10.20 -0.40 6.49
N SER A 140 -10.27 0.45 5.47
CA SER A 140 -9.14 1.26 5.05
C SER A 140 -9.60 2.63 4.54
N MET A 141 -8.68 3.59 4.53
CA MET A 141 -8.97 4.93 4.00
C MET A 141 -8.57 5.04 2.53
N TYR A 142 -9.27 5.89 1.79
CA TYR A 142 -8.90 6.28 0.43
C TYR A 142 -9.09 7.77 0.19
N ALA A 143 -8.36 8.31 -0.78
CA ALA A 143 -8.57 9.65 -1.29
C ALA A 143 -9.32 9.56 -2.63
N ASN A 144 -10.30 10.44 -2.84
CA ASN A 144 -11.01 10.52 -4.11
C ASN A 144 -10.05 10.80 -5.25
N GLN A 145 -10.13 10.00 -6.30
CA GLN A 145 -9.36 10.22 -7.52
C GLN A 145 -10.02 11.31 -8.38
N LYS A 146 -9.21 12.08 -9.12
CA LYS A 146 -9.73 13.14 -10.00
C LYS A 146 -10.64 12.60 -11.10
N ASP A 147 -10.33 11.40 -11.61
CA ASP A 147 -11.16 10.70 -12.60
C ASP A 147 -12.15 9.78 -11.88
N ALA A 148 -13.45 10.04 -12.06
CA ALA A 148 -14.52 9.31 -11.37
C ALA A 148 -14.55 7.81 -11.72
N LYS A 149 -14.22 7.44 -12.97
CA LYS A 149 -14.22 6.04 -13.39
C LYS A 149 -13.03 5.29 -12.82
N PHE A 150 -11.87 5.95 -12.77
CA PHE A 150 -10.71 5.38 -12.10
C PHE A 150 -10.97 5.23 -10.60
N ASN A 151 -11.68 6.19 -9.99
CA ASN A 151 -12.12 6.08 -8.59
C ASN A 151 -13.01 4.85 -8.38
N GLU A 152 -14.03 4.65 -9.21
CA GLU A 152 -14.93 3.48 -9.15
C GLU A 152 -14.15 2.17 -9.33
N LEU A 153 -13.26 2.10 -10.32
CA LEU A 153 -12.44 0.92 -10.57
C LEU A 153 -11.51 0.62 -9.38
N LEU A 154 -10.87 1.64 -8.81
CA LEU A 154 -10.02 1.51 -7.64
C LEU A 154 -10.81 0.95 -6.45
N LEU A 155 -12.01 1.47 -6.20
CA LEU A 155 -12.87 0.99 -5.13
C LEU A 155 -13.25 -0.48 -5.36
N ARG A 156 -13.72 -0.82 -6.57
CA ARG A 156 -14.06 -2.20 -6.95
C ARG A 156 -12.87 -3.14 -6.79
N GLY A 157 -11.68 -2.74 -7.24
CA GLY A 157 -10.46 -3.54 -7.12
C GLY A 157 -10.06 -3.78 -5.67
N ARG A 158 -10.25 -2.80 -4.79
CA ARG A 158 -9.91 -2.89 -3.35
C ARG A 158 -10.98 -3.58 -2.51
N SER A 159 -12.22 -3.71 -2.97
CA SER A 159 -13.33 -4.32 -2.22
C SER A 159 -13.83 -5.64 -2.79
N ARG A 160 -13.19 -6.18 -3.83
CA ARG A 160 -13.65 -7.41 -4.52
C ARG A 160 -13.61 -8.70 -3.71
N PHE A 161 -12.96 -8.72 -2.54
CA PHE A 161 -12.87 -9.88 -1.66
C PHE A 161 -13.44 -9.53 -0.29
N GLY A 162 -14.37 -10.34 0.21
CA GLY A 162 -15.05 -10.07 1.48
C GLY A 162 -15.91 -8.79 1.43
N ASN A 163 -16.18 -8.23 2.60
CA ASN A 163 -16.98 -7.02 2.80
C ASN A 163 -16.10 -5.85 3.27
N GLN A 164 -15.16 -5.43 2.40
CA GLN A 164 -14.20 -4.37 2.73
C GLN A 164 -14.87 -3.00 2.84
N ARG A 165 -14.58 -2.29 3.93
CA ARG A 165 -15.05 -0.92 4.16
C ARG A 165 -14.00 0.09 3.70
N LEU A 166 -14.31 0.85 2.65
CA LEU A 166 -13.44 1.91 2.14
C LEU A 166 -14.02 3.27 2.54
N VAL A 167 -13.38 3.92 3.52
CA VAL A 167 -13.81 5.22 4.06
C VAL A 167 -13.05 6.32 3.33
N SER A 168 -13.75 7.27 2.74
CA SER A 168 -13.10 8.41 2.11
C SER A 168 -12.48 9.32 3.17
N ARG A 169 -11.36 9.98 2.85
CA ARG A 169 -10.77 10.96 3.77
C ARG A 169 -11.75 12.06 4.20
N GLN A 170 -12.71 12.42 3.34
CA GLN A 170 -13.72 13.44 3.62
C GLN A 170 -14.76 12.97 4.65
N GLN A 171 -15.06 11.67 4.71
CA GLN A 171 -15.94 11.10 5.75
C GLN A 171 -15.29 11.14 7.14
N GLY A 172 -13.98 11.38 7.21
CA GLY A 172 -13.25 11.59 8.44
C GLY A 172 -13.05 10.32 9.27
N ILE A 173 -12.40 10.49 10.41
CA ILE A 173 -11.94 9.38 11.25
C ILE A 173 -13.06 8.65 12.01
N ARG A 174 -14.23 9.29 12.18
CA ARG A 174 -15.35 8.74 12.95
C ARG A 174 -15.87 7.43 12.35
N ALA A 175 -16.04 7.38 11.03
CA ALA A 175 -16.48 6.18 10.33
C ALA A 175 -15.46 5.03 10.47
N THR A 176 -14.17 5.35 10.41
CA THR A 176 -13.09 4.38 10.65
C THR A 176 -13.12 3.83 12.08
N ILE A 177 -13.30 4.68 13.09
CA ILE A 177 -13.42 4.26 14.50
C ILE A 177 -14.63 3.35 14.70
N ALA A 178 -15.78 3.70 14.12
CA ALA A 178 -16.98 2.87 14.19
C ALA A 178 -16.75 1.49 13.55
N ALA A 179 -16.09 1.43 12.39
CA ALA A 179 -15.76 0.16 11.75
C ALA A 179 -14.78 -0.68 12.59
N MET A 180 -13.76 -0.06 13.17
CA MET A 180 -12.82 -0.72 14.08
C MET A 180 -13.53 -1.32 15.31
N ARG A 181 -14.45 -0.57 15.94
CA ARG A 181 -15.25 -1.06 17.07
C ARG A 181 -16.21 -2.18 16.70
N ALA A 182 -16.59 -2.28 15.42
CA ALA A 182 -17.37 -3.38 14.89
C ALA A 182 -16.52 -4.61 14.49
N GLY A 183 -15.24 -4.66 14.88
CA GLY A 183 -14.35 -5.80 14.65
C GLY A 183 -13.57 -5.77 13.33
N HIS A 184 -13.65 -4.70 12.55
CA HIS A 184 -12.90 -4.59 11.30
C HIS A 184 -11.49 -4.03 11.54
N PRO A 185 -10.41 -4.79 11.29
CA PRO A 185 -9.05 -4.26 11.42
C PRO A 185 -8.82 -3.08 10.46
N PHE A 186 -8.19 -2.02 10.95
CA PHE A 186 -7.90 -0.83 10.15
C PHE A 186 -6.53 -0.90 9.50
N TYR A 187 -6.50 -1.07 8.18
CA TYR A 187 -5.28 -1.00 7.38
C TYR A 187 -4.85 0.46 7.17
N TYR A 188 -3.82 0.88 7.90
CA TYR A 188 -3.45 2.29 8.05
C TYR A 188 -1.98 2.57 7.70
N LEU A 189 -1.78 3.64 6.93
CA LEU A 189 -0.48 4.04 6.38
C LEU A 189 -0.10 5.47 6.85
N PRO A 190 0.56 5.62 8.03
CA PRO A 190 0.77 6.91 8.68
C PRO A 190 2.11 7.58 8.38
N ASP A 191 2.84 7.15 7.35
CA ASP A 191 4.21 7.57 7.02
C ASP A 191 4.30 8.65 5.92
N GLN A 192 3.22 9.38 5.68
CA GLN A 192 3.18 10.51 4.74
C GLN A 192 3.12 11.85 5.46
N ASP A 193 3.77 12.84 4.84
CA ASP A 193 3.73 14.25 5.24
C ASP A 193 2.46 14.93 4.69
N TYR A 194 1.71 15.62 5.57
CA TYR A 194 0.56 16.46 5.22
C TYR A 194 0.79 17.95 5.48
N GLY A 195 2.06 18.35 5.61
CA GLY A 195 2.48 19.71 5.87
C GLY A 195 2.66 20.02 7.36
N PRO A 196 2.91 21.29 7.71
CA PRO A 196 3.29 21.69 9.06
C PRO A 196 2.14 21.67 10.06
N ARG A 197 0.89 21.59 9.58
CA ARG A 197 -0.28 21.61 10.45
C ARG A 197 -0.44 20.26 11.13
N ASP A 198 -0.55 20.28 12.45
CA ASP A 198 -0.77 19.08 13.29
C ASP A 198 0.32 17.99 13.15
N THR A 199 1.54 18.37 12.73
CA THR A 199 2.68 17.45 12.64
C THR A 199 3.67 17.66 13.79
N LEU A 200 4.29 16.56 14.20
CA LEU A 200 5.43 16.54 15.12
C LEU A 200 6.69 16.26 14.31
N PHE A 201 7.76 16.99 14.57
CA PHE A 201 9.06 16.66 13.98
C PHE A 201 9.75 15.63 14.87
N VAL A 202 9.81 14.39 14.39
CA VAL A 202 10.47 13.28 15.09
C VAL A 202 11.62 12.74 14.25
N PRO A 203 12.70 12.21 14.85
CA PRO A 203 13.80 11.62 14.09
C PRO A 203 13.34 10.41 13.26
N PHE A 204 13.56 10.46 11.96
CA PHE A 204 13.44 9.33 11.04
C PHE A 204 14.75 9.17 10.29
N PHE A 205 15.46 8.07 10.51
CA PHE A 205 16.86 7.90 10.08
C PHE A 205 17.77 9.05 10.56
N GLY A 206 17.56 9.54 11.78
CA GLY A 206 18.33 10.65 12.35
C GLY A 206 17.98 12.04 11.79
N VAL A 207 17.08 12.13 10.82
CA VAL A 207 16.62 13.41 10.26
C VAL A 207 15.28 13.79 10.87
N PRO A 208 15.10 15.02 11.40
CA PRO A 208 13.79 15.51 11.83
C PRO A 208 12.80 15.50 10.66
N ALA A 209 11.75 14.69 10.75
CA ALA A 209 10.75 14.52 9.70
C ALA A 209 9.36 14.87 10.23
N ALA A 210 8.60 15.64 9.45
CA ALA A 210 7.21 15.96 9.75
C ALA A 210 6.39 14.67 9.80
N THR A 211 5.85 14.38 10.98
CA THR A 211 5.16 13.12 11.28
C THR A 211 3.81 13.40 11.90
N VAL A 212 2.77 12.85 11.30
CA VAL A 212 1.39 13.03 11.76
C VAL A 212 1.16 12.05 12.92
N PRO A 213 0.81 12.50 14.14
CA PRO A 213 0.62 11.64 15.31
C PRO A 213 -0.69 10.83 15.27
N GLY A 214 -1.26 10.63 14.06
CA GLY A 214 -2.56 10.00 13.84
C GLY A 214 -2.64 8.58 14.36
N LEU A 215 -1.58 7.78 14.17
CA LEU A 215 -1.54 6.38 14.64
C LEU A 215 -1.71 6.29 16.16
N GLY A 216 -0.87 7.01 16.92
CA GLY A 216 -0.91 6.98 18.38
C GLY A 216 -2.21 7.56 18.94
N ARG A 217 -2.69 8.68 18.39
CA ARG A 217 -3.97 9.29 18.78
C ARG A 217 -5.14 8.34 18.52
N LEU A 218 -5.19 7.71 17.35
CA LEU A 218 -6.25 6.78 16.98
C LEU A 218 -6.22 5.53 17.84
N ALA A 219 -5.04 4.95 18.07
CA ALA A 219 -4.88 3.78 18.93
C ALA A 219 -5.40 4.05 20.34
N LYS A 220 -5.06 5.21 20.93
CA LYS A 220 -5.54 5.62 22.25
C LYS A 220 -7.06 5.81 22.29
N VAL A 221 -7.63 6.53 21.33
CA VAL A 221 -9.08 6.83 21.30
C VAL A 221 -9.93 5.58 21.03
N ALA A 222 -9.44 4.68 20.18
CA ALA A 222 -10.14 3.43 19.87
C ALA A 222 -9.88 2.32 20.90
N GLY A 223 -8.89 2.47 21.79
CA GLY A 223 -8.40 1.37 22.62
C GLY A 223 -7.80 0.24 21.79
N ALA A 224 -7.18 0.58 20.65
CA ALA A 224 -6.77 -0.38 19.64
C ALA A 224 -5.37 -0.93 19.88
N LYS A 225 -5.17 -2.22 19.55
CA LYS A 225 -3.85 -2.82 19.40
C LYS A 225 -3.27 -2.46 18.03
N VAL A 226 -1.97 -2.16 17.99
CA VAL A 226 -1.27 -1.87 16.73
C VAL A 226 -0.42 -3.07 16.37
N LEU A 227 -0.63 -3.64 15.19
CA LEU A 227 0.17 -4.73 14.64
C LEU A 227 0.89 -4.26 13.37
N PRO A 228 2.22 -4.43 13.26
CA PRO A 228 2.93 -4.19 12.01
C PRO A 228 2.43 -5.11 10.89
N CYS A 229 2.29 -4.56 9.69
CA CYS A 229 1.79 -5.28 8.52
C CYS A 229 2.60 -4.82 7.29
N VAL A 230 3.66 -5.56 6.97
CA VAL A 230 4.69 -5.12 6.00
C VAL A 230 4.83 -6.12 4.88
N THR A 231 4.42 -5.72 3.68
CA THR A 231 4.51 -6.59 2.50
C THR A 231 5.87 -6.46 1.82
N ARG A 232 6.57 -7.59 1.68
CA ARG A 232 7.83 -7.71 0.96
C ARG A 232 7.61 -8.24 -0.44
N LEU A 233 8.17 -7.55 -1.42
CA LEU A 233 8.26 -8.00 -2.81
C LEU A 233 9.35 -9.07 -2.95
N LEU A 234 9.01 -10.21 -3.53
CA LEU A 234 9.92 -11.32 -3.84
C LEU A 234 10.03 -11.48 -5.37
N PRO A 235 11.01 -12.25 -5.89
CA PRO A 235 11.09 -12.55 -7.32
C PRO A 235 9.78 -13.16 -7.86
N GLU A 236 9.29 -14.22 -7.20
CA GLU A 236 8.13 -15.01 -7.65
C GLU A 236 6.80 -14.64 -6.99
N GLY A 237 6.73 -13.53 -6.25
CA GLY A 237 5.52 -13.15 -5.53
C GLY A 237 5.76 -12.18 -4.40
N TYR A 238 5.03 -12.38 -3.30
CA TYR A 238 5.07 -11.53 -2.12
C TYR A 238 4.95 -12.35 -0.84
N VAL A 239 5.46 -11.79 0.25
CA VAL A 239 5.11 -12.19 1.62
C VAL A 239 4.50 -10.97 2.30
N LEU A 240 3.29 -11.13 2.85
CA LEU A 240 2.69 -10.22 3.81
C LEU A 240 3.17 -10.57 5.22
#